data_AF-A0A814HA66-F1
#
_entry.id   AF-A0A814HA66-F1
#
_cell.length_a   1.000
_cell.length_b   1.000
_cell.length_c   1.000
_cell.angle_alpha   90.00
_cell.angle_beta   90.00
_cell.angle_gamma   90.00
#
_symmetry.space_group_name_H-M   'P 1'
#
loop_
_entity.id
_entity.type
_entity.pdbx_description
1 polymer ?
#
loop_
_entity_poly.entity_id
_entity_poly.type
_entity_poly.pdbx_seq_one_letter_code
_entity_poly.pdbx_strand_id
1 'polypeptide(L)'
;MTDSDIDDFKITFFYKFKSLEWDYLQSLSDNKKKLLSRDDQLENYNPCHILEYGEIFATLCGLKPCTLLAHYVMHEYATGLVEKALKPLFDEYELEKEGFELWKLKSPVTELYRGGWIFANKKHEQYSLVKQVFVTTSLSSNKVDIGRALGYPLPYGKYTIEYIDDTESKERNTCCVPILEYNVGAASEENFTIILFHLDEYAKLWKKIGRNLTIDLSEHPLMEKWFTDIKNGRKK
;
A
#
# COMPACT_ATOMS: atom_id res chain seq x y z
N MET A 1 8.59 20.59 1.21
CA MET A 1 8.29 20.26 -0.20
C MET A 1 7.45 21.38 -0.77
N THR A 2 7.91 22.01 -1.86
CA THR A 2 7.08 22.94 -2.64
C THR A 2 5.85 22.20 -3.16
N ASP A 3 4.70 22.87 -3.24
CA ASP A 3 3.50 22.42 -3.97
C ASP A 3 3.85 22.22 -5.46
N SER A 4 4.60 21.18 -5.79
CA SER A 4 4.67 20.75 -7.18
C SER A 4 3.34 20.07 -7.47
N ASP A 5 2.71 20.51 -8.54
CA ASP A 5 1.60 19.78 -9.13
C ASP A 5 2.05 18.33 -9.41
N ILE A 6 1.13 17.39 -9.27
CA ILE A 6 1.40 16.01 -9.67
C ILE A 6 1.43 15.98 -11.19
N ASP A 7 2.48 15.38 -11.76
CA ASP A 7 2.59 15.22 -13.21
C ASP A 7 1.34 14.51 -13.77
N ASP A 8 0.75 15.06 -14.84
CA ASP A 8 -0.49 14.54 -15.44
C ASP A 8 -0.42 13.05 -15.79
N PHE A 9 0.77 12.56 -16.16
CA PHE A 9 0.96 11.14 -16.46
C PHE A 9 0.74 10.26 -15.23
N LYS A 10 1.09 10.71 -14.02
CA LYS A 10 0.89 9.96 -12.77
C LYS A 10 -0.59 9.85 -12.42
N ILE A 11 -1.36 10.91 -12.67
CA ILE A 11 -2.82 10.90 -12.51
C ILE A 11 -3.44 9.92 -13.52
N THR A 12 -3.01 9.97 -14.78
CA THR A 12 -3.50 9.05 -15.82
C THR A 12 -3.12 7.61 -15.50
N PHE A 13 -1.88 7.37 -15.07
CA PHE A 13 -1.38 6.07 -14.63
C PHE A 13 -2.24 5.53 -13.49
N PHE A 14 -2.53 6.35 -12.47
CA PHE A 14 -3.37 5.95 -11.33
C PHE A 14 -4.71 5.37 -11.78
N TYR A 15 -5.45 6.10 -12.61
CA TYR A 15 -6.77 5.66 -13.07
C TYR A 15 -6.70 4.42 -13.97
N LYS A 16 -5.70 4.34 -14.85
CA LYS A 16 -5.49 3.14 -15.69
C LYS A 16 -5.13 1.93 -14.85
N PHE A 17 -4.19 2.05 -13.92
CA PHE A 17 -3.74 0.95 -13.07
C PHE A 17 -4.90 0.42 -12.23
N LYS A 18 -5.61 1.32 -11.55
CA LYS A 18 -6.80 0.99 -10.76
C LYS A 18 -7.85 0.22 -11.57
N SER A 19 -8.08 0.60 -12.83
CA SER A 19 -8.99 -0.13 -13.73
C SER A 19 -8.47 -1.53 -14.06
N LEU A 20 -7.20 -1.65 -14.46
CA LEU A 20 -6.61 -2.93 -14.85
C LEU A 20 -6.48 -3.91 -13.67
N GLU A 21 -6.17 -3.40 -12.48
CA GLU A 21 -6.17 -4.16 -11.24
C GLU A 21 -7.56 -4.73 -10.94
N TRP A 22 -8.58 -3.89 -11.05
CA TRP A 22 -9.95 -4.32 -10.86
C TRP A 22 -10.35 -5.42 -11.85
N ASP A 23 -10.06 -5.22 -13.14
CA ASP A 23 -10.36 -6.20 -14.19
C ASP A 23 -9.64 -7.52 -13.95
N TYR A 24 -8.37 -7.48 -13.53
CA TYR A 24 -7.61 -8.67 -13.16
C TYR A 24 -8.30 -9.42 -12.02
N LEU A 25 -8.62 -8.75 -10.92
CA LEU A 25 -9.28 -9.35 -9.75
C LEU A 25 -10.64 -9.97 -10.12
N GLN A 26 -11.43 -9.29 -10.95
CA GLN A 26 -12.71 -9.81 -11.43
C GLN A 26 -12.55 -11.02 -12.36
N SER A 27 -11.46 -11.09 -13.13
CA SER A 27 -11.17 -12.20 -14.05
C SER A 27 -10.70 -13.48 -13.37
N LEU A 28 -10.34 -13.42 -12.08
CA LEU A 28 -9.87 -14.59 -11.35
C LEU A 28 -10.94 -15.70 -11.32
N SER A 29 -10.49 -16.95 -11.41
CA SER A 29 -11.36 -18.10 -11.23
C SER A 29 -11.91 -18.16 -9.81
N ASP A 30 -13.06 -18.80 -9.62
CA ASP A 30 -13.70 -18.95 -8.30
C ASP A 30 -12.76 -19.57 -7.26
N ASN A 31 -11.93 -20.54 -7.65
CA ASN A 31 -10.94 -21.13 -6.75
C ASN A 31 -9.90 -20.11 -6.28
N LYS A 32 -9.45 -19.20 -7.16
CA LYS A 32 -8.52 -18.13 -6.81
C LYS A 32 -9.19 -17.07 -5.94
N LYS A 33 -10.44 -16.71 -6.25
CA LYS A 33 -11.26 -15.79 -5.43
C LYS A 33 -11.48 -16.32 -4.01
N LYS A 34 -11.75 -17.63 -3.87
CA LYS A 34 -11.84 -18.30 -2.57
C LYS A 34 -10.54 -18.14 -1.77
N LEU A 35 -9.38 -18.44 -2.34
CA LEU A 35 -8.08 -18.29 -1.66
C LEU A 35 -7.73 -16.84 -1.26
N LEU A 36 -8.40 -15.85 -1.87
CA LEU A 36 -8.24 -14.43 -1.55
C LEU A 36 -9.32 -13.91 -0.59
N SER A 37 -10.32 -14.73 -0.25
CA SER A 37 -11.31 -14.40 0.76
C SER A 37 -10.73 -14.64 2.17
N ARG A 38 -11.29 -13.98 3.19
CA ARG A 38 -10.79 -14.08 4.57
C ARG A 38 -11.00 -15.48 5.19
N ASP A 39 -11.91 -16.30 4.65
CA ASP A 39 -12.35 -17.58 5.23
C ASP A 39 -12.52 -18.70 4.19
N ASP A 40 -11.83 -18.58 3.05
CA ASP A 40 -11.89 -19.50 1.91
C ASP A 40 -13.31 -19.69 1.31
N GLN A 41 -14.24 -18.75 1.56
CA GLN A 41 -15.59 -18.73 1.01
C GLN A 41 -15.73 -17.72 -0.13
N LEU A 42 -16.35 -18.15 -1.24
CA LEU A 42 -16.47 -17.31 -2.45
C LEU A 42 -17.41 -16.13 -2.21
N GLU A 43 -18.47 -16.32 -1.45
CA GLU A 43 -19.44 -15.30 -1.05
C GLU A 43 -18.82 -14.16 -0.23
N ASN A 44 -17.67 -14.42 0.40
CA ASN A 44 -16.93 -13.44 1.20
C ASN A 44 -15.75 -12.84 0.42
N TYR A 45 -15.60 -13.17 -0.85
CA TYR A 45 -14.64 -12.53 -1.72
C TYR A 45 -15.05 -11.07 -1.96
N ASN A 46 -14.29 -10.15 -1.37
CA ASN A 46 -14.38 -8.73 -1.65
C ASN A 46 -13.03 -8.21 -2.17
N PRO A 47 -12.88 -7.95 -3.47
CA PRO A 47 -11.62 -7.44 -4.04
C PRO A 47 -11.20 -6.09 -3.46
N CYS A 48 -12.15 -5.32 -2.91
CA CYS A 48 -11.87 -4.01 -2.32
C CYS A 48 -10.84 -4.05 -1.19
N HIS A 49 -10.69 -5.19 -0.49
CA HIS A 49 -9.75 -5.35 0.62
C HIS A 49 -8.32 -5.67 0.19
N ILE A 50 -8.07 -5.91 -1.10
CA ILE A 50 -6.77 -6.36 -1.63
C ILE A 50 -6.28 -5.51 -2.80
N LEU A 51 -6.83 -4.32 -2.98
CA LEU A 51 -6.41 -3.38 -4.01
C LEU A 51 -5.07 -2.74 -3.65
N GLU A 52 -4.14 -2.70 -4.59
CA GLU A 52 -2.77 -2.21 -4.42
C GLU A 52 -2.54 -0.86 -5.12
N TYR A 53 -3.52 -0.32 -5.84
CA TYR A 53 -3.39 0.95 -6.56
C TYR A 53 -2.91 2.10 -5.66
N GLY A 54 -3.29 2.07 -4.38
CA GLY A 54 -2.91 3.06 -3.39
C GLY A 54 -1.41 3.07 -3.11
N GLU A 55 -0.84 1.92 -2.75
CA GLU A 55 0.60 1.80 -2.48
C GLU A 55 1.44 2.11 -3.73
N ILE A 56 1.00 1.62 -4.90
CA ILE A 56 1.68 1.87 -6.17
C ILE A 56 1.70 3.36 -6.49
N PHE A 57 0.58 4.06 -6.31
CA PHE A 57 0.51 5.50 -6.55
C PHE A 57 1.36 6.30 -5.57
N ALA A 58 1.34 5.94 -4.28
CA ALA A 58 2.22 6.55 -3.29
C ALA A 58 3.71 6.36 -3.63
N THR A 59 4.08 5.19 -4.18
CA THR A 59 5.45 4.93 -4.65
C THR A 59 5.79 5.76 -5.89
N LEU A 60 4.88 5.84 -6.86
CA LEU A 60 5.03 6.63 -8.09
C LEU A 60 5.21 8.12 -7.80
N CYS A 61 4.52 8.64 -6.77
CA CYS A 61 4.64 10.01 -6.31
C CYS A 61 5.83 10.25 -5.36
N GLY A 62 6.61 9.21 -5.04
CA GLY A 62 7.78 9.31 -4.17
C GLY A 62 7.46 9.51 -2.69
N LEU A 63 6.21 9.24 -2.28
CA LEU A 63 5.82 9.23 -0.87
C LEU A 63 6.21 7.90 -0.19
N LYS A 64 6.27 6.82 -0.97
CA LYS A 64 6.84 5.53 -0.55
C LYS A 64 8.13 5.23 -1.32
N PRO A 65 9.09 4.55 -0.67
CA PRO A 65 10.27 4.00 -1.34
C PRO A 65 9.92 2.85 -2.30
N CYS A 66 8.99 1.98 -1.92
CA CYS A 66 8.54 0.86 -2.73
C CYS A 66 7.17 0.34 -2.30
N THR A 67 6.57 -0.47 -3.16
CA THR A 67 5.40 -1.31 -2.92
C THR A 67 5.81 -2.77 -2.97
N LEU A 68 5.34 -3.57 -2.02
CA LEU A 68 5.46 -5.03 -2.03
C LEU A 68 4.13 -5.64 -2.46
N LEU A 69 4.13 -6.28 -3.63
CA LEU A 69 2.99 -7.03 -4.13
C LEU A 69 3.18 -8.49 -3.72
N ALA A 70 2.38 -8.97 -2.78
CA ALA A 70 2.44 -10.35 -2.31
C ALA A 70 1.11 -10.79 -1.69
N HIS A 71 0.82 -12.09 -1.75
CA HIS A 71 -0.25 -12.69 -0.96
C HIS A 71 0.28 -13.96 -0.30
N TYR A 72 -0.01 -14.12 0.99
CA TYR A 72 0.56 -15.19 1.81
C TYR A 72 0.00 -16.58 1.44
N VAL A 73 -1.22 -16.65 0.90
CA VAL A 73 -1.85 -17.90 0.44
C VAL A 73 -1.68 -18.11 -1.07
N MET A 74 -1.82 -17.05 -1.86
CA MET A 74 -1.91 -17.12 -3.31
C MET A 74 -0.66 -16.52 -3.93
N HIS A 75 0.45 -17.25 -3.91
CA HIS A 75 1.74 -16.72 -4.39
C HIS A 75 1.72 -16.28 -5.88
N GLU A 76 0.82 -16.82 -6.70
CA GLU A 76 0.63 -16.40 -8.09
C GLU A 76 -0.06 -15.03 -8.22
N TYR A 77 -0.74 -14.55 -7.16
CA TYR A 77 -1.49 -13.30 -7.13
C TYR A 77 -0.68 -12.13 -7.67
N ALA A 78 0.51 -11.93 -7.09
CA ALA A 78 1.38 -10.83 -7.43
C ALA A 78 1.89 -10.92 -8.88
N THR A 79 2.21 -12.13 -9.36
CA THR A 79 2.65 -12.30 -10.75
C THR A 79 1.52 -11.97 -11.73
N GLY A 80 0.30 -12.43 -11.48
CA GLY A 80 -0.84 -12.09 -12.32
C GLY A 80 -1.16 -10.60 -12.33
N LEU A 81 -1.17 -9.95 -11.15
CA LEU A 81 -1.40 -8.51 -11.04
C LEU A 81 -0.32 -7.72 -11.79
N VAL A 82 0.95 -8.10 -11.62
CA VAL A 82 2.06 -7.44 -12.33
C VAL A 82 1.93 -7.62 -13.84
N GLU A 83 1.74 -8.84 -14.33
CA GLU A 83 1.69 -9.11 -15.77
C GLU A 83 0.47 -8.49 -16.46
N LYS A 84 -0.67 -8.42 -15.77
CA LYS A 84 -1.94 -7.95 -16.35
C LYS A 84 -2.21 -6.47 -16.16
N ALA A 85 -1.72 -5.86 -15.07
CA ALA A 85 -2.00 -4.48 -14.73
C ALA A 85 -0.75 -3.59 -14.70
N LEU A 86 0.27 -3.96 -13.93
CA LEU A 86 1.40 -3.06 -13.68
C LEU A 86 2.36 -2.97 -14.88
N LYS A 87 2.79 -4.11 -15.42
CA LYS A 87 3.80 -4.18 -16.48
C LYS A 87 3.38 -3.47 -17.77
N PRO A 88 2.13 -3.61 -18.27
CA PRO A 88 1.69 -2.86 -19.45
C PRO A 88 1.88 -1.35 -19.28
N LEU A 89 1.56 -0.81 -18.09
CA LEU A 89 1.72 0.61 -17.80
C LEU A 89 3.17 0.99 -17.51
N PHE A 90 3.94 0.09 -16.90
CA PHE A 90 5.37 0.27 -16.69
C PHE A 90 6.10 0.50 -18.02
N ASP A 91 5.74 -0.29 -19.03
CA ASP A 91 6.28 -0.18 -20.39
C ASP A 91 5.69 1.05 -21.12
N GLU A 92 4.37 1.29 -21.06
CA GLU A 92 3.70 2.42 -21.72
C GLU A 92 4.27 3.78 -21.29
N TYR A 93 4.51 3.95 -19.99
CA TYR A 93 5.02 5.20 -19.40
C TYR A 93 6.54 5.22 -19.24
N GLU A 94 7.24 4.22 -19.79
CA GLU A 94 8.70 4.08 -19.72
C GLU A 94 9.27 4.27 -18.30
N LEU A 95 8.61 3.69 -17.28
CA LEU A 95 8.88 3.98 -15.88
C LEU A 95 10.33 3.68 -15.45
N GLU A 96 11.03 2.78 -16.15
CA GLU A 96 12.45 2.54 -15.94
C GLU A 96 13.29 3.81 -16.18
N LYS A 97 13.00 4.55 -17.24
CA LYS A 97 13.67 5.83 -17.55
C LYS A 97 13.34 6.91 -16.52
N GLU A 98 12.14 6.85 -15.96
CA GLU A 98 11.70 7.73 -14.87
C GLU A 98 12.31 7.37 -13.51
N GLY A 99 13.15 6.33 -13.43
CA GLY A 99 13.85 5.95 -12.22
C GLY A 99 13.05 5.02 -11.33
N PHE A 100 12.14 4.24 -11.90
CA PHE A 100 11.49 3.13 -11.20
C PHE A 100 12.08 1.80 -11.60
N GLU A 101 11.91 0.81 -10.75
CA GLU A 101 12.32 -0.56 -11.03
C GLU A 101 11.21 -1.52 -10.57
N LEU A 102 11.09 -2.63 -11.30
CA LEU A 102 10.12 -3.67 -11.03
C LEU A 102 10.83 -5.02 -11.07
N TRP A 103 10.83 -5.76 -9.96
CA TRP A 103 11.47 -7.07 -9.90
C TRP A 103 10.67 -8.09 -9.11
N LYS A 104 10.78 -9.35 -9.54
CA LYS A 104 10.29 -10.50 -8.79
C LYS A 104 11.30 -10.87 -7.70
N LEU A 105 10.82 -11.14 -6.50
CA LEU A 105 11.66 -11.62 -5.41
C LEU A 105 12.21 -13.01 -5.75
N LYS A 106 13.55 -13.14 -5.79
CA LYS A 106 14.23 -14.42 -6.05
C LYS A 106 14.14 -15.38 -4.87
N SER A 107 14.17 -14.82 -3.66
CA SER A 107 14.00 -15.54 -2.41
C SER A 107 13.04 -14.76 -1.52
N PRO A 108 12.13 -15.44 -0.78
CA PRO A 108 11.27 -14.76 0.17
C PRO A 108 12.10 -14.06 1.25
N VAL A 109 11.80 -12.78 1.53
CA VAL A 109 12.33 -12.10 2.73
C VAL A 109 11.74 -12.73 4.00
N THR A 110 10.48 -13.16 3.90
CA THR A 110 9.79 -14.07 4.83
C THR A 110 8.92 -15.02 4.02
N GLU A 111 8.58 -16.20 4.54
CA GLU A 111 7.73 -17.19 3.83
C GLU A 111 6.40 -16.59 3.32
N LEU A 112 5.88 -15.56 4.00
CA LEU A 112 4.66 -14.84 3.62
C LEU A 112 4.78 -14.12 2.27
N TYR A 113 5.99 -13.82 1.81
CA TYR A 113 6.26 -13.02 0.60
C TYR A 113 6.82 -13.86 -0.56
N ARG A 114 6.66 -15.17 -0.49
CA ARG A 114 7.07 -16.08 -1.57
C ARG A 114 6.36 -15.71 -2.87
N GLY A 115 7.13 -15.57 -3.95
CA GLY A 115 6.61 -15.19 -5.26
C GLY A 115 6.23 -13.72 -5.40
N GLY A 116 6.49 -12.90 -4.38
CA GLY A 116 6.19 -11.47 -4.39
C GLY A 116 7.01 -10.67 -5.39
N TRP A 117 6.54 -9.46 -5.66
CA TRP A 117 7.17 -8.48 -6.53
C TRP A 117 7.40 -7.17 -5.78
N ILE A 118 8.43 -6.43 -6.17
CA ILE A 118 8.70 -5.09 -5.67
C ILE A 118 8.62 -4.11 -6.84
N PHE A 119 7.81 -3.07 -6.67
CA PHE A 119 7.85 -1.85 -7.47
C PHE A 119 8.54 -0.76 -6.63
N ALA A 120 9.70 -0.27 -7.06
CA ALA A 120 10.51 0.65 -6.26
C ALA A 120 10.86 1.94 -7.00
N ASN A 121 11.01 3.01 -6.22
CA ASN A 121 11.48 4.31 -6.69
C ASN A 121 12.97 4.48 -6.37
N LYS A 122 13.82 4.51 -7.41
CA LYS A 122 15.28 4.64 -7.28
C LYS A 122 15.73 6.00 -6.76
N LYS A 123 14.88 7.01 -6.91
CA LYS A 123 15.15 8.39 -6.50
C LYS A 123 14.79 8.63 -5.02
N HIS A 124 14.10 7.69 -4.37
CA HIS A 124 13.73 7.81 -2.97
C HIS A 124 14.96 7.61 -2.06
N GLU A 125 15.08 8.40 -0.99
CA GLU A 125 16.25 8.38 -0.09
C GLU A 125 16.50 7.00 0.57
N GLN A 126 15.43 6.24 0.80
CA GLN A 126 15.47 4.90 1.38
C GLN A 126 15.69 3.76 0.36
N TYR A 127 15.89 4.05 -0.93
CA TYR A 127 16.06 3.02 -1.96
C TYR A 127 17.25 2.07 -1.70
N SER A 128 18.30 2.56 -1.05
CA SER A 128 19.43 1.71 -0.60
C SER A 128 18.97 0.63 0.39
N LEU A 129 18.10 0.98 1.34
CA LEU A 129 17.49 0.06 2.29
C LEU A 129 16.55 -0.93 1.59
N VAL A 130 15.76 -0.49 0.60
CA VAL A 130 14.92 -1.36 -0.24
C VAL A 130 15.75 -2.48 -0.87
N LYS A 131 16.86 -2.11 -1.53
CA LYS A 131 17.77 -3.10 -2.12
C LYS A 131 18.39 -4.01 -1.05
N GLN A 132 18.78 -3.45 0.08
CA GLN A 132 19.34 -4.23 1.16
C GLN A 132 18.37 -5.34 1.58
N VAL A 133 17.14 -4.96 1.95
CA VAL A 133 16.10 -5.85 2.47
C VAL A 133 15.61 -6.85 1.42
N PHE A 134 15.26 -6.39 0.22
CA PHE A 134 14.52 -7.22 -0.75
C PHE A 134 15.38 -7.85 -1.84
N VAL A 135 16.63 -7.40 -2.04
CA VAL A 135 17.50 -7.89 -3.11
C VAL A 135 18.74 -8.61 -2.57
N THR A 136 19.39 -8.04 -1.54
CA THR A 136 20.70 -8.56 -1.08
C THR A 136 20.62 -9.54 0.08
N THR A 137 19.56 -9.51 0.91
CA THR A 137 19.52 -10.30 2.14
C THR A 137 19.09 -11.75 1.88
N SER A 138 19.88 -12.71 2.36
CA SER A 138 19.47 -14.11 2.52
C SER A 138 18.69 -14.25 3.84
N LEU A 139 17.36 -14.44 3.76
CA LEU A 139 16.48 -14.93 4.85
C LEU A 139 16.84 -14.44 6.27
N SER A 140 16.71 -13.13 6.58
CA SER A 140 16.87 -12.65 7.98
C SER A 140 16.45 -11.19 8.25
N SER A 141 15.87 -10.45 7.30
CA SER A 141 15.45 -9.07 7.60
C SER A 141 14.36 -9.10 8.68
N ASN A 142 14.60 -8.39 9.77
CA ASN A 142 13.59 -8.27 10.83
C ASN A 142 12.38 -7.48 10.30
N LYS A 143 11.21 -7.65 10.93
CA LYS A 143 9.97 -6.96 10.52
C LYS A 143 10.09 -5.43 10.49
N VAL A 144 10.96 -4.87 11.33
CA VAL A 144 11.21 -3.42 11.40
C VAL A 144 11.88 -2.93 10.14
N ASP A 145 12.95 -3.58 9.68
CA ASP A 145 13.65 -3.18 8.46
C ASP A 145 12.78 -3.38 7.22
N ILE A 146 11.94 -4.42 7.20
CA ILE A 146 10.93 -4.60 6.14
C ILE A 146 9.98 -3.41 6.11
N GLY A 147 9.35 -3.06 7.24
CA GLY A 147 8.40 -1.95 7.24
C GLY A 147 9.07 -0.60 6.99
N ARG A 148 10.32 -0.39 7.43
CA ARG A 148 11.11 0.81 7.07
C ARG A 148 11.37 0.86 5.56
N ALA A 149 11.74 -0.27 4.95
CA ALA A 149 11.95 -0.35 3.51
C ALA A 149 10.65 -0.15 2.70
N LEU A 150 9.49 -0.42 3.29
CA LEU A 150 8.16 -0.14 2.71
C LEU A 150 7.66 1.28 3.00
N GLY A 151 8.42 2.08 3.75
CA GLY A 151 8.08 3.46 4.09
C GLY A 151 7.05 3.60 5.21
N TYR A 152 6.83 2.58 6.04
CA TYR A 152 5.91 2.69 7.17
C TYR A 152 6.50 3.56 8.28
N PRO A 153 5.72 4.47 8.89
CA PRO A 153 6.23 5.44 9.85
C PRO A 153 6.71 4.81 11.16
N LEU A 154 6.04 3.74 11.62
CA LEU A 154 6.34 3.03 12.87
C LEU A 154 6.20 1.51 12.66
N PRO A 155 7.17 0.87 11.99
CA PRO A 155 7.06 -0.51 11.49
C PRO A 155 7.28 -1.57 12.57
N TYR A 156 6.56 -1.51 13.67
CA TYR A 156 6.63 -2.47 14.76
C TYR A 156 5.34 -2.46 15.54
N GLY A 157 4.89 -3.61 16.03
CA GLY A 157 3.76 -3.70 16.94
C GLY A 157 2.70 -4.74 16.57
N LYS A 158 1.51 -4.58 17.15
CA LYS A 158 0.44 -5.59 17.12
C LYS A 158 -0.94 -5.04 16.74
N TYR A 159 -1.05 -3.73 16.54
CA TYR A 159 -2.30 -3.07 16.18
C TYR A 159 -2.24 -2.71 14.71
N THR A 160 -3.26 -3.06 13.95
CA THR A 160 -3.36 -2.69 12.54
C THR A 160 -3.93 -1.28 12.42
N ILE A 161 -3.36 -0.50 11.51
CA ILE A 161 -3.93 0.78 11.06
C ILE A 161 -4.05 0.72 9.55
N GLU A 162 -5.18 1.18 9.04
CA GLU A 162 -5.46 1.25 7.61
C GLU A 162 -5.75 2.68 7.20
N TYR A 163 -5.20 3.10 6.05
CA TYR A 163 -5.62 4.33 5.38
C TYR A 163 -6.65 3.96 4.33
N ILE A 164 -7.82 4.60 4.37
CA ILE A 164 -8.99 4.18 3.59
C ILE A 164 -9.32 5.22 2.52
N ASP A 165 -9.41 4.80 1.27
CA ASP A 165 -9.99 5.58 0.18
C ASP A 165 -11.52 5.64 0.35
N ASP A 166 -11.97 6.67 1.06
CA ASP A 166 -13.39 6.88 1.37
C ASP A 166 -14.21 7.16 0.11
N THR A 167 -13.58 7.80 -0.89
CA THR A 167 -14.22 7.99 -2.21
C THR A 167 -14.48 6.65 -2.88
N GLU A 168 -13.50 5.74 -2.92
CA GLU A 168 -13.66 4.42 -3.56
C GLU A 168 -14.66 3.56 -2.81
N SER A 169 -14.59 3.60 -1.47
CA SER A 169 -15.49 2.85 -0.60
C SER A 169 -16.96 3.18 -0.91
N LYS A 170 -17.25 4.47 -1.11
CA LYS A 170 -18.58 4.97 -1.52
C LYS A 170 -18.92 4.62 -2.96
N GLU A 171 -18.00 4.85 -3.91
CA GLU A 171 -18.19 4.54 -5.33
C GLU A 171 -18.54 3.06 -5.55
N ARG A 172 -17.96 2.16 -4.75
CA ARG A 172 -18.18 0.70 -4.82
C ARG A 172 -19.23 0.15 -3.87
N ASN A 173 -19.79 0.98 -2.99
CA ASN A 173 -20.72 0.54 -1.94
C ASN A 173 -20.15 -0.63 -1.10
N THR A 174 -18.91 -0.47 -0.63
CA THR A 174 -18.18 -1.43 0.22
C THR A 174 -17.89 -0.82 1.60
N CYS A 175 -17.54 -1.66 2.58
CA CYS A 175 -17.21 -1.18 3.92
C CYS A 175 -15.93 -0.33 3.95
N CYS A 176 -14.89 -0.77 3.23
CA CYS A 176 -13.63 -0.06 3.11
C CYS A 176 -12.87 -0.46 1.84
N VAL A 177 -11.95 0.42 1.44
CA VAL A 177 -10.89 0.19 0.45
C VAL A 177 -9.58 0.68 1.07
N PRO A 178 -8.80 -0.21 1.72
CA PRO A 178 -7.49 0.15 2.22
C PRO A 178 -6.54 0.46 1.06
N ILE A 179 -5.76 1.53 1.21
CA ILE A 179 -4.68 1.93 0.27
C ILE A 179 -3.29 1.74 0.89
N LEU A 180 -3.25 1.49 2.19
CA LEU A 180 -2.07 1.27 3.01
C LEU A 180 -2.54 0.60 4.30
N GLU A 181 -1.94 -0.54 4.64
CA GLU A 181 -2.16 -1.25 5.90
C GLU A 181 -0.81 -1.54 6.55
N TYR A 182 -0.66 -1.24 7.84
CA TYR A 182 0.56 -1.57 8.57
C TYR A 182 0.33 -1.73 10.07
N ASN A 183 1.25 -2.46 10.70
CA ASN A 183 1.23 -2.70 12.14
C ASN A 183 1.96 -1.60 12.90
N VAL A 184 1.37 -1.13 13.99
CA VAL A 184 1.94 -0.10 14.88
C VAL A 184 2.02 -0.55 16.35
N GLY A 185 2.94 0.10 17.05
CA GLY A 185 3.44 -0.25 18.37
C GLY A 185 2.55 0.22 19.50
N ALA A 186 3.09 0.20 20.71
CA ALA A 186 2.36 0.69 21.88
C ALA A 186 2.07 2.20 21.78
N ALA A 187 0.98 2.60 22.46
CA ALA A 187 0.45 3.94 22.51
C ALA A 187 1.41 4.93 23.19
N SER A 188 1.99 5.84 22.42
CA SER A 188 2.54 7.11 22.90
C SER A 188 1.97 8.24 22.05
N GLU A 189 1.78 9.43 22.64
CA GLU A 189 1.29 10.58 21.89
C GLU A 189 2.27 11.00 20.78
N GLU A 190 3.58 10.79 21.00
CA GLU A 190 4.61 10.98 19.99
C GLU A 190 4.39 10.05 18.79
N ASN A 191 4.14 8.76 19.03
CA ASN A 191 3.84 7.79 17.97
C ASN A 191 2.59 8.18 17.19
N PHE A 192 1.53 8.61 17.89
CA PHE A 192 0.29 9.03 17.24
C PHE A 192 0.49 10.27 16.37
N THR A 193 1.30 11.21 16.83
CA THR A 193 1.65 12.42 16.09
C THR A 193 2.40 12.08 14.81
N ILE A 194 3.35 11.14 14.85
CA ILE A 194 4.06 10.65 13.66
C ILE A 194 3.08 10.05 12.65
N ILE A 195 2.13 9.23 13.10
CA ILE A 195 1.12 8.63 12.23
C ILE A 195 0.21 9.71 11.61
N LEU A 196 -0.18 10.74 12.36
CA LEU A 196 -0.97 11.84 11.80
C LEU A 196 -0.24 12.62 10.73
N PHE A 197 1.04 12.94 10.93
CA PHE A 197 1.83 13.59 9.89
C PHE A 197 1.95 12.71 8.65
N HIS A 198 2.16 11.41 8.84
CA HIS A 198 2.19 10.46 7.73
C HIS A 198 0.83 10.41 6.99
N LEU A 199 -0.30 10.36 7.71
CA LEU A 199 -1.64 10.40 7.13
C LEU A 199 -1.90 11.71 6.37
N ASP A 200 -1.48 12.86 6.90
CA ASP A 200 -1.67 14.18 6.29
C ASP A 200 -0.97 14.28 4.92
N GLU A 201 0.25 13.74 4.79
CA GLU A 201 0.97 13.70 3.51
C GLU A 201 0.23 12.82 2.47
N TYR A 202 -0.31 11.67 2.88
CA TYR A 202 -1.15 10.85 2.02
C TYR A 202 -2.46 11.56 1.65
N ALA A 203 -3.12 12.21 2.61
CA ALA A 203 -4.37 12.92 2.37
C ALA A 203 -4.19 14.08 1.37
N LYS A 204 -3.08 14.82 1.46
CA LYS A 204 -2.70 15.85 0.47
C LYS A 204 -2.52 15.24 -0.91
N LEU A 205 -1.82 14.10 -1.02
CA LEU A 205 -1.64 13.37 -2.26
C LEU A 205 -2.99 12.92 -2.86
N TRP A 206 -3.87 12.33 -2.06
CA TRP A 206 -5.21 11.89 -2.50
C TRP A 206 -6.08 13.06 -2.97
N LYS A 207 -6.01 14.19 -2.27
CA LYS A 207 -6.77 15.39 -2.65
C LYS A 207 -6.38 15.90 -4.03
N LYS A 208 -5.10 15.80 -4.42
CA LYS A 208 -4.61 16.22 -5.74
C LYS A 208 -5.22 15.42 -6.90
N ILE A 209 -5.69 14.20 -6.65
CA ILE A 209 -6.41 13.38 -7.64
C ILE A 209 -7.93 13.40 -7.44
N GLY A 210 -8.45 14.33 -6.62
CA GLY A 210 -9.88 14.49 -6.37
C GLY A 210 -10.49 13.43 -5.46
N ARG A 211 -9.68 12.76 -4.62
CA ARG A 211 -10.12 11.67 -3.74
C ARG A 211 -9.93 12.04 -2.27
N ASN A 212 -10.72 11.40 -1.41
CA ASN A 212 -10.65 11.59 0.04
C ASN A 212 -10.06 10.37 0.73
N LEU A 213 -9.20 10.64 1.70
CA LEU A 213 -8.57 9.62 2.53
C LEU A 213 -9.03 9.75 3.97
N THR A 214 -9.28 8.62 4.62
CA THR A 214 -9.56 8.52 6.06
C THR A 214 -8.66 7.47 6.69
N ILE A 215 -8.82 7.24 7.99
CA ILE A 215 -8.02 6.28 8.76
C ILE A 215 -8.96 5.39 9.56
N ASP A 216 -8.73 4.07 9.50
CA ASP A 216 -9.35 3.10 10.40
C ASP A 216 -8.42 2.86 11.59
N LEU A 217 -8.98 3.05 12.79
CA LEU A 217 -8.31 2.90 14.08
C LEU A 217 -9.01 1.87 14.98
N SER A 218 -9.91 1.05 14.42
CA SER A 218 -10.74 0.10 15.17
C SER A 218 -9.92 -0.93 15.95
N GLU A 219 -8.76 -1.32 15.43
CA GLU A 219 -7.81 -2.19 16.15
C GLU A 219 -6.91 -1.44 17.14
N HIS A 220 -6.95 -0.10 17.19
CA HIS A 220 -6.12 0.73 18.07
C HIS A 220 -6.92 1.70 18.97
N PRO A 221 -7.69 1.21 19.96
CA PRO A 221 -8.62 2.02 20.76
C PRO A 221 -8.01 3.25 21.46
N LEU A 222 -6.73 3.16 21.88
CA LEU A 222 -6.04 4.28 22.52
C LEU A 222 -5.77 5.44 21.55
N MET A 223 -5.47 5.11 20.29
CA MET A 223 -5.24 6.11 19.24
C MET A 223 -6.56 6.67 18.76
N GLU A 224 -7.59 5.81 18.60
CA GLU A 224 -8.95 6.24 18.26
C GLU A 224 -9.47 7.30 19.26
N LYS A 225 -9.32 7.02 20.57
CA LYS A 225 -9.67 7.98 21.62
C LYS A 225 -8.87 9.29 21.49
N TRP A 226 -7.55 9.19 21.31
CA TRP A 226 -6.69 10.37 21.17
C TRP A 226 -7.04 11.21 19.94
N PHE A 227 -7.31 10.57 18.79
CA PHE A 227 -7.71 11.24 17.56
C PHE A 227 -9.08 11.93 17.69
N THR A 228 -10.01 11.28 18.41
CA THR A 228 -11.31 11.86 18.74
C THR A 228 -11.16 13.08 19.67
N ASP A 229 -10.22 13.04 20.62
CA ASP A 229 -9.92 14.18 21.49
C ASP A 229 -9.40 15.38 20.71
N ILE A 230 -8.53 15.18 19.71
CA ILE A 230 -8.05 16.25 18.82
C ILE A 230 -9.20 16.82 18.00
N LYS A 231 -10.00 15.98 17.34
CA LYS A 231 -11.15 16.43 16.53
C LYS A 231 -12.16 17.26 17.33
N ASN A 232 -12.33 16.93 18.61
CA ASN A 232 -13.23 17.64 19.52
C ASN A 232 -12.58 18.86 20.21
N GLY A 233 -11.33 19.21 19.87
CA GLY A 233 -10.59 20.31 20.50
C GLY A 233 -10.23 20.09 21.97
N ARG A 234 -10.31 18.83 22.45
CA ARG A 234 -9.94 18.44 23.82
C ARG A 234 -8.44 18.24 23.99
N LYS A 235 -7.72 18.04 22.89
CA LYS A 235 -6.26 18.03 22.79
C LYS A 235 -5.82 18.98 21.68
N LYS A 236 -4.66 19.60 21.85
CA LYS A 236 -4.02 20.48 20.88
C LYS A 236 -2.89 19.74 20.18
#